data_AF-A0A7C6EIV7-F1
#
_entry.id   AF-A0A7C6EIV7-F1
#
_cell.length_a   1.000
_cell.length_b   1.000
_cell.length_c   1.000
_cell.angle_alpha   90.00
_cell.angle_beta   90.00
_cell.angle_gamma   90.00
#
_symmetry.space_group_name_H-M   'P 1'
#
loop_
_entity.id
_entity.type
_entity.pdbx_description
1 polymer ?
#
loop_
_entity_poly.entity_id
_entity_poly.type
_entity_poly.pdbx_seq_one_letter_code
_entity_poly.pdbx_strand_id
1 'polypeptide(L)'
;MKKIVYGVTLLLLISTFQGLASHGSKEVTIGSEFSKILSTENMSGMSIPVKWIFNVYDWYQAVEVSFDNERIFCGGYNSGLLYCLQLENGQEIWRSDQVLGPIVAIDEAPNGKYLGVASEDGNVYLLNASNGYVLWNYTIQGGVMCSVVFSADSNFIYAGHASGTIVCLNIDGTLIWEKSLYGQVYSLKSSKSGNFLIAGQGASSITSLNPLNGSINWNFQTDGTWSENKIRISFDDKLIVVASTDNNVYLLNATTGNKLWNYTLDGWVKSASISRDNTKVGAMSINAGVYCFNSANGRILWNTTFFGQEGYFMWPSMDTLEFSPSGRRIVIGGKNTVFILDVATGVVLGQYFASGDICSMRISSDGRYVIIGTYYNGVHCIYSPWFVDDDGFSDFRTIQEAINVADSGDAIYVRSGTYYENIIVNKSVQLIGECKETTIIDGNYTGDVVLIVADNVTLSGFTIRNSQRSWAKRGVGLNGVKNCNLT
;
A
#
# COMPACT_ATOMS: atom_id res chain seq x y z
N MET A 1 -19.31 26.07 42.99
CA MET A 1 -18.59 26.73 41.88
C MET A 1 -17.37 25.88 41.52
N LYS A 2 -17.13 25.72 40.21
CA LYS A 2 -16.22 24.78 39.52
C LYS A 2 -14.79 24.65 40.07
N LYS A 3 -14.25 23.42 40.12
CA LYS A 3 -13.22 22.92 39.18
C LYS A 3 -12.91 21.44 39.45
N ILE A 4 -13.09 20.62 38.41
CA ILE A 4 -12.66 19.23 38.30
C ILE A 4 -11.22 19.26 37.74
N VAL A 5 -10.31 18.47 38.33
CA VAL A 5 -8.96 18.23 37.82
C VAL A 5 -8.86 16.75 37.45
N TYR A 6 -8.54 16.48 36.18
CA TYR A 6 -8.18 15.16 35.67
C TYR A 6 -6.71 14.86 35.99
N GLY A 7 -6.42 13.61 36.34
CA GLY A 7 -5.06 13.10 36.48
C GLY A 7 -5.08 11.65 36.96
N VAL A 8 -5.17 10.70 36.04
CA VAL A 8 -4.81 9.30 36.33
C VAL A 8 -3.81 8.86 35.27
N THR A 9 -2.55 8.93 35.66
CA THR A 9 -1.43 8.26 35.02
C THR A 9 -1.55 6.77 35.37
N LEU A 10 -1.79 5.89 34.40
CA LEU A 10 -1.69 4.45 34.61
C LEU A 10 -0.41 3.95 33.93
N LEU A 11 0.66 3.87 34.73
CA LEU A 11 1.86 3.11 34.42
C LEU A 11 1.51 1.61 34.56
N LEU A 12 1.59 0.83 33.48
CA LEU A 12 1.58 -0.63 33.56
C LEU A 12 2.98 -1.15 33.21
N LEU A 13 3.76 -1.41 34.26
CA LEU A 13 4.92 -2.31 34.21
C LEU A 13 4.41 -3.71 33.85
N ILE A 14 4.95 -4.31 32.78
CA ILE A 14 4.97 -5.76 32.63
C ILE A 14 6.43 -6.18 32.59
N SER A 15 6.99 -6.43 33.78
CA SER A 15 8.24 -7.16 33.96
C SER A 15 7.93 -8.64 34.14
N THR A 16 8.54 -9.47 33.28
CA THR A 16 8.92 -10.88 33.49
C THR A 16 7.87 -11.85 34.04
N PHE A 17 7.33 -12.70 33.17
CA PHE A 17 6.91 -14.05 33.56
C PHE A 17 7.38 -15.07 32.51
N GLN A 18 8.36 -15.89 32.89
CA GLN A 18 8.63 -17.17 32.26
C GLN A 18 7.55 -18.17 32.68
N GLY A 19 7.05 -18.94 31.71
CA GLY A 19 6.39 -20.22 31.96
C GLY A 19 4.86 -20.20 31.96
N LEU A 20 4.26 -20.45 30.79
CA LEU A 20 3.32 -21.55 30.52
C LEU A 20 2.58 -21.27 29.21
N ALA A 21 2.74 -22.20 28.27
CA ALA A 21 2.03 -22.22 27.01
C ALA A 21 0.50 -22.27 27.25
N SER A 22 -0.22 -21.35 26.62
CA SER A 22 -1.60 -21.59 26.20
C SER A 22 -1.87 -20.75 24.94
N HIS A 23 -2.13 -21.45 23.84
CA HIS A 23 -2.62 -20.86 22.59
C HIS A 23 -4.01 -20.25 22.85
N GLY A 24 -4.12 -18.94 22.69
CA GLY A 24 -5.38 -18.22 22.71
C GLY A 24 -5.12 -16.74 22.51
N SER A 25 -5.62 -16.18 21.41
CA SER A 25 -5.71 -14.74 21.19
C SER A 25 -6.44 -14.10 22.37
N LYS A 26 -5.76 -13.27 23.16
CA LYS A 26 -6.43 -12.48 24.21
C LYS A 26 -6.80 -11.12 23.64
N GLU A 27 -8.05 -11.01 23.22
CA GLU A 27 -8.69 -9.71 22.98
C GLU A 27 -8.81 -8.97 24.31
N VAL A 28 -8.30 -7.74 24.37
CA VAL A 28 -8.50 -6.85 25.52
C VAL A 28 -9.35 -5.69 25.02
N THR A 29 -10.65 -5.72 25.35
CA THR A 29 -11.58 -4.63 25.05
C THR A 29 -11.45 -3.56 26.14
N ILE A 30 -11.07 -2.33 25.79
CA ILE A 30 -11.08 -1.18 26.70
C ILE A 30 -11.84 -0.04 26.04
N GLY A 31 -12.95 0.39 26.64
CA GLY A 31 -13.69 1.61 26.27
C GLY A 31 -14.50 1.50 24.99
N SER A 32 -15.41 2.46 24.76
CA SER A 32 -16.46 2.45 23.73
C SER A 32 -15.98 2.56 22.27
N GLU A 33 -14.73 2.25 21.97
CA GLU A 33 -14.17 2.24 20.62
C GLU A 33 -13.36 0.95 20.42
N PHE A 34 -13.72 0.20 19.38
CA PHE A 34 -13.17 -1.13 19.04
C PHE A 34 -11.69 -1.07 18.66
N SER A 35 -10.83 -0.89 19.65
CA SER A 35 -9.38 -0.83 19.48
C SER A 35 -8.82 -2.24 19.46
N LYS A 36 -8.38 -2.73 18.28
CA LYS A 36 -7.66 -4.00 18.18
C LYS A 36 -6.18 -3.78 18.52
N ILE A 37 -5.69 -4.53 19.49
CA ILE A 37 -4.30 -4.47 19.96
C ILE A 37 -3.59 -5.76 19.53
N LEU A 38 -2.52 -5.63 18.73
CA LEU A 38 -1.71 -6.76 18.27
C LEU A 38 -0.24 -6.59 18.68
N SER A 39 0.35 -7.66 19.22
CA SER A 39 1.80 -7.77 19.42
C SER A 39 2.45 -8.52 18.25
N THR A 40 3.60 -8.05 17.80
CA THR A 40 4.33 -8.64 16.65
C THR A 40 4.84 -10.06 16.91
N GLU A 41 5.12 -10.39 18.17
CA GLU A 41 5.61 -11.72 18.58
C GLU A 41 4.54 -12.83 18.45
N ASN A 42 3.25 -12.48 18.40
CA ASN A 42 2.14 -13.46 18.33
C ASN A 42 1.70 -13.78 16.88
N MET A 43 2.38 -13.26 15.85
CA MET A 43 1.99 -13.41 14.44
C MET A 43 2.85 -14.42 13.64
N SER A 44 3.51 -15.35 14.33
CA SER A 44 4.47 -16.31 13.74
C SER A 44 3.89 -17.27 12.68
N GLY A 45 2.57 -17.37 12.55
CA GLY A 45 1.87 -18.14 11.50
C GLY A 45 1.35 -17.33 10.31
N MET A 46 1.59 -16.01 10.27
CA MET A 46 1.03 -15.09 9.26
C MET A 46 2.11 -14.50 8.34
N SER A 47 3.22 -15.23 8.13
CA SER A 47 4.32 -14.76 7.28
C SER A 47 3.91 -14.71 5.82
N ILE A 48 4.03 -13.54 5.21
CA ILE A 48 3.86 -13.36 3.77
C ILE A 48 5.09 -13.92 3.05
N PRO A 49 4.92 -14.77 2.03
CA PRO A 49 6.06 -15.29 1.27
C PRO A 49 6.70 -14.18 0.43
N VAL A 50 8.03 -14.25 0.36
CA VAL A 50 8.83 -13.41 -0.54
C VAL A 50 8.81 -14.03 -1.92
N LYS A 51 8.51 -13.22 -2.95
CA LYS A 51 8.62 -13.65 -4.34
C LYS A 51 10.07 -13.57 -4.81
N TRP A 52 10.72 -12.43 -4.60
CA TRP A 52 12.15 -12.23 -4.84
C TRP A 52 12.66 -10.98 -4.11
N ILE A 53 13.99 -10.85 -4.00
CA ILE A 53 14.67 -9.65 -3.47
C ILE A 53 15.77 -9.25 -4.44
N PHE A 54 15.77 -8.00 -4.87
CA PHE A 54 16.85 -7.38 -5.63
C PHE A 54 17.80 -6.67 -4.68
N ASN A 55 18.97 -7.27 -4.44
CA ASN A 55 19.95 -6.80 -3.45
C ASN A 55 21.07 -5.98 -4.12
N VAL A 56 20.91 -4.66 -4.10
CA VAL A 56 22.00 -3.71 -4.35
C VAL A 56 22.02 -2.73 -3.18
N TYR A 57 23.20 -2.53 -2.59
CA TYR A 57 23.36 -1.73 -1.39
C TYR A 57 23.14 -0.23 -1.69
N ASP A 58 21.90 0.21 -1.50
CA ASP A 58 21.48 1.60 -1.69
C ASP A 58 20.20 1.91 -0.88
N TRP A 59 19.71 3.14 -0.93
CA TRP A 59 18.43 3.57 -0.36
C TRP A 59 17.43 3.78 -1.50
N TYR A 60 16.34 3.01 -1.51
CA TYR A 60 15.36 3.02 -2.60
C TYR A 60 14.14 3.88 -2.26
N GLN A 61 14.31 5.20 -2.23
CA GLN A 61 13.23 6.13 -1.85
C GLN A 61 12.05 6.12 -2.82
N ALA A 62 12.28 5.77 -4.07
CA ALA A 62 11.25 5.70 -5.10
C ALA A 62 11.22 4.31 -5.74
N VAL A 63 10.08 3.63 -5.60
CA VAL A 63 9.71 2.46 -6.40
C VAL A 63 8.39 2.73 -7.11
N GLU A 64 8.27 2.22 -8.33
CA GLU A 64 7.09 2.34 -9.16
C GLU A 64 6.84 1.03 -9.90
N VAL A 65 5.58 0.59 -9.94
CA VAL A 65 5.16 -0.50 -10.82
C VAL A 65 4.74 0.12 -12.14
N SER A 66 5.31 -0.40 -13.22
CA SER A 66 4.99 0.07 -14.57
C SER A 66 3.52 -0.11 -14.94
N PHE A 67 3.05 0.71 -15.86
CA PHE A 67 1.69 0.73 -16.39
C PHE A 67 1.25 -0.61 -16.99
N ASP A 68 2.17 -1.33 -17.63
CA ASP A 68 1.92 -2.66 -18.21
C ASP A 68 1.90 -3.79 -17.18
N ASN A 69 2.29 -3.50 -15.93
CA ASN A 69 2.39 -4.46 -14.83
C ASN A 69 3.37 -5.61 -15.12
N GLU A 70 4.41 -5.37 -15.91
CA GLU A 70 5.47 -6.34 -16.21
C GLU A 70 6.82 -5.92 -15.63
N ARG A 71 6.98 -4.61 -15.34
CA ARG A 71 8.24 -4.00 -14.91
C ARG A 71 8.08 -3.22 -13.60
N ILE A 72 9.21 -3.04 -12.91
CA ILE A 72 9.36 -2.17 -11.75
C ILE A 72 10.47 -1.19 -12.04
N PHE A 73 10.25 0.09 -11.77
CA PHE A 73 11.30 1.10 -11.74
C PHE A 73 11.68 1.38 -10.29
N CYS A 74 12.98 1.42 -10.01
CA CYS A 74 13.47 1.79 -8.69
C CYS A 74 14.75 2.64 -8.78
N GLY A 75 14.78 3.71 -7.99
CA GLY A 75 15.89 4.66 -7.98
C GLY A 75 16.74 4.50 -6.73
N GLY A 76 18.05 4.35 -6.93
CA GLY A 76 19.04 4.37 -5.86
C GLY A 76 19.40 5.80 -5.48
N TYR A 77 19.23 6.14 -4.20
CA TYR A 77 19.54 7.48 -3.70
C TYR A 77 21.04 7.78 -3.65
N ASN A 78 21.88 6.86 -3.17
CA ASN A 78 23.32 7.13 -3.07
C ASN A 78 24.04 6.89 -4.39
N SER A 79 23.63 5.86 -5.14
CA SER A 79 24.23 5.57 -6.44
C SER A 79 23.79 6.55 -7.53
N GLY A 80 22.61 7.14 -7.37
CA GLY A 80 21.93 7.91 -8.42
C GLY A 80 21.61 7.09 -9.67
N LEU A 81 21.60 5.76 -9.55
CA LEU A 81 21.25 4.86 -10.63
C LEU A 81 19.77 4.53 -10.58
N LEU A 82 19.15 4.52 -11.75
CA LEU A 82 17.80 4.05 -11.94
C LEU A 82 17.84 2.64 -12.52
N TYR A 83 17.05 1.72 -11.95
CA TYR A 83 16.93 0.35 -12.41
C TYR A 83 15.52 0.09 -12.95
N CYS A 84 15.44 -0.78 -13.95
CA CYS A 84 14.21 -1.42 -14.39
C CYS A 84 14.35 -2.93 -14.18
N LEU A 85 13.45 -3.48 -13.38
CA LEU A 85 13.42 -4.90 -13.01
C LEU A 85 12.18 -5.55 -13.61
N GLN A 86 12.26 -6.82 -13.95
CA GLN A 86 11.09 -7.61 -14.30
C GLN A 86 10.28 -7.92 -13.04
N LEU A 87 8.98 -7.61 -13.05
CA LEU A 87 8.08 -7.86 -11.91
C LEU A 87 8.04 -9.34 -11.51
N GLU A 88 8.13 -10.23 -12.50
CA GLU A 88 7.98 -11.67 -12.30
C GLU A 88 9.11 -12.31 -11.48
N ASN A 89 10.35 -11.84 -11.62
CA ASN A 89 11.51 -12.52 -11.04
C ASN A 89 12.60 -11.59 -10.48
N GLY A 90 12.42 -10.27 -10.57
CA GLY A 90 13.37 -9.28 -10.07
C GLY A 90 14.64 -9.16 -10.89
N GLN A 91 14.72 -9.77 -12.08
CA GLN A 91 15.87 -9.65 -12.96
C GLN A 91 15.97 -8.24 -13.52
N GLU A 92 17.17 -7.68 -13.53
CA GLU A 92 17.46 -6.41 -14.17
C GLU A 92 17.24 -6.52 -15.68
N ILE A 93 16.33 -5.71 -16.21
CA ILE A 93 16.11 -5.53 -17.65
C ILE A 93 17.12 -4.51 -18.18
N TRP A 94 17.24 -3.38 -17.47
CA TRP A 94 18.22 -2.34 -17.74
C TRP A 94 18.47 -1.52 -16.48
N ARG A 95 19.55 -0.73 -16.50
CA ARG A 95 19.82 0.36 -15.55
C ARG A 95 20.35 1.57 -16.30
N SER A 96 20.19 2.77 -15.75
CA SER A 96 20.63 4.00 -16.40
C SER A 96 22.14 4.00 -16.65
N ASP A 97 22.55 4.36 -17.87
CA ASP A 97 23.98 4.49 -18.22
C ASP A 97 24.65 5.69 -17.55
N GLN A 98 23.83 6.68 -17.15
CA GLN A 98 24.26 7.89 -16.46
C GLN A 98 23.84 7.86 -15.00
N VAL A 99 24.66 8.47 -14.15
CA VAL A 99 24.31 8.78 -12.76
C VAL A 99 23.44 10.04 -12.76
N LEU A 100 22.22 9.93 -12.26
CA LEU A 100 21.19 10.97 -12.27
C LEU A 100 21.18 11.82 -10.98
N GLY A 101 22.21 11.68 -10.14
CA GLY A 101 22.21 12.19 -8.78
C GLY A 101 21.19 11.45 -7.88
N PRO A 102 21.08 11.81 -6.59
CA PRO A 102 20.19 11.11 -5.67
C PRO A 102 18.73 11.16 -6.11
N ILE A 103 18.15 10.00 -6.44
CA ILE A 103 16.79 9.90 -6.95
C ILE A 103 15.78 10.03 -5.81
N VAL A 104 14.88 11.01 -5.92
CA VAL A 104 13.87 11.33 -4.91
C VAL A 104 12.48 10.83 -5.32
N ALA A 105 12.11 10.99 -6.59
CA ALA A 105 10.82 10.57 -7.11
C ALA A 105 10.92 10.10 -8.56
N ILE A 106 10.05 9.16 -8.90
CA ILE A 106 9.88 8.57 -10.23
C ILE A 106 8.38 8.57 -10.54
N ASP A 107 8.03 8.84 -11.80
CA ASP A 107 6.68 8.67 -12.35
C ASP A 107 6.79 8.16 -13.79
N GLU A 108 6.02 7.15 -14.18
CA GLU A 108 5.89 6.68 -15.56
C GLU A 108 4.74 7.41 -16.25
N ALA A 109 4.97 7.85 -17.49
CA ALA A 109 3.93 8.47 -18.29
C ALA A 109 2.76 7.49 -18.53
N PRO A 110 1.50 7.95 -18.53
CA PRO A 110 0.34 7.10 -18.80
C PRO A 110 0.38 6.31 -20.11
N ASN A 111 1.18 6.73 -21.09
CA ASN A 111 1.40 6.01 -22.34
C ASN A 111 2.48 4.92 -22.28
N GLY A 112 3.16 4.72 -21.13
CA GLY A 112 4.20 3.72 -20.88
C GLY A 112 5.53 3.97 -21.63
N LYS A 113 5.70 5.11 -22.29
CA LYS A 113 6.89 5.37 -23.14
C LYS A 113 7.99 6.11 -22.42
N TYR A 114 7.64 6.89 -21.41
CA TYR A 114 8.54 7.84 -20.77
C TYR A 114 8.55 7.66 -19.26
N LEU A 115 9.69 7.97 -18.67
CA LEU A 115 9.87 7.98 -17.23
C LEU A 115 10.46 9.33 -16.81
N GLY A 116 9.83 9.95 -15.84
CA GLY A 116 10.27 11.21 -15.23
C GLY A 116 11.00 10.90 -13.93
N VAL A 117 12.14 11.53 -13.71
CA VAL A 117 12.93 11.37 -12.48
C VAL A 117 13.24 12.72 -11.88
N ALA A 118 12.93 12.90 -10.60
CA ALA A 118 13.32 14.05 -9.80
C ALA A 118 14.53 13.69 -8.93
N SER A 119 15.56 14.53 -8.97
CA SER A 119 16.82 14.31 -8.26
C SER A 119 17.18 15.45 -7.28
N GLU A 120 17.92 15.11 -6.22
CA GLU A 120 18.49 16.09 -5.28
C GLU A 120 19.55 16.99 -5.90
N ASP A 121 20.06 16.65 -7.08
CA ASP A 121 21.01 17.50 -7.79
C ASP A 121 20.37 18.72 -8.51
N GLY A 122 19.05 18.89 -8.37
CA GLY A 122 18.28 19.99 -8.93
C GLY A 122 17.78 19.74 -10.34
N ASN A 123 17.93 18.51 -10.87
CA ASN A 123 17.45 18.14 -12.20
C ASN A 123 16.15 17.35 -12.16
N VAL A 124 15.35 17.59 -13.20
CA VAL A 124 14.33 16.65 -13.68
C VAL A 124 14.88 15.99 -14.94
N TYR A 125 14.86 14.68 -14.98
CA TYR A 125 15.26 13.90 -16.15
C TYR A 125 14.04 13.31 -16.83
N LEU A 126 14.05 13.29 -18.16
CA LEU A 126 13.16 12.45 -18.95
C LEU A 126 13.96 11.31 -19.56
N LEU A 127 13.47 10.09 -19.38
CA LEU A 127 14.06 8.89 -19.92
C LEU A 127 13.05 8.14 -20.78
N ASN A 128 13.54 7.32 -21.70
CA ASN A 128 12.74 6.31 -22.37
C ASN A 128 12.53 5.12 -21.42
N ALA A 129 11.27 4.79 -21.13
CA ALA A 129 10.93 3.76 -20.14
C ALA A 129 11.33 2.33 -20.56
N SER A 130 11.51 2.08 -21.87
CA SER A 130 11.84 0.73 -22.37
C SER A 130 13.32 0.37 -22.24
N ASN A 131 14.22 1.36 -22.17
CA ASN A 131 15.66 1.14 -22.22
C ASN A 131 16.50 2.04 -21.29
N GLY A 132 15.88 2.97 -20.56
CA GLY A 132 16.58 3.83 -19.62
C GLY A 132 17.46 4.91 -20.24
N TYR A 133 17.35 5.17 -21.55
CA TYR A 133 18.11 6.27 -22.17
C TYR A 133 17.56 7.63 -21.73
N VAL A 134 18.43 8.48 -21.20
CA VAL A 134 18.15 9.88 -20.89
C VAL A 134 17.93 10.64 -22.19
N LEU A 135 16.73 11.18 -22.36
CA LEU A 135 16.34 11.99 -23.51
C LEU A 135 16.77 13.45 -23.31
N TRP A 136 16.53 13.98 -22.11
CA TRP A 136 16.95 15.32 -21.70
C TRP A 136 16.91 15.47 -20.18
N ASN A 137 17.50 16.56 -19.68
CA ASN A 137 17.29 17.05 -18.32
C ASN A 137 16.92 18.54 -18.32
N TYR A 138 16.28 18.99 -17.26
CA TYR A 138 15.99 20.39 -16.98
C TYR A 138 16.43 20.73 -15.56
N THR A 139 17.32 21.72 -15.43
CA THR A 139 17.94 22.09 -14.16
C THR A 139 17.28 23.33 -13.56
N ILE A 140 16.89 23.27 -12.30
CA ILE A 140 16.65 24.45 -11.46
C ILE A 140 17.82 24.56 -10.49
N GLN A 141 18.53 25.68 -10.52
CA GLN A 141 19.74 25.88 -9.73
C GLN A 141 19.43 25.92 -8.22
N GLY A 142 20.29 25.29 -7.42
CA GLY A 142 20.38 25.54 -5.99
C GLY A 142 19.40 24.79 -5.09
N GLY A 143 19.01 23.56 -5.43
CA GLY A 143 18.22 22.74 -4.51
C GLY A 143 17.81 21.38 -5.04
N VAL A 144 16.84 20.79 -4.35
CA VAL A 144 16.34 19.42 -4.55
C VAL A 144 15.05 19.44 -5.36
N MET A 145 14.96 18.61 -6.40
CA MET A 145 13.66 18.27 -6.99
C MET A 145 12.99 17.21 -6.12
N CYS A 146 11.83 17.55 -5.57
CA CYS A 146 11.16 16.74 -4.57
C CYS A 146 10.06 15.84 -5.15
N SER A 147 9.54 16.17 -6.34
CA SER A 147 8.43 15.45 -6.95
C SER A 147 8.43 15.67 -8.46
N VAL A 148 8.07 14.62 -9.20
CA VAL A 148 7.78 14.66 -10.63
C VAL A 148 6.48 13.90 -10.87
N VAL A 149 5.62 14.41 -11.77
CA VAL A 149 4.40 13.72 -12.22
C VAL A 149 4.08 14.08 -13.67
N PHE A 150 3.55 13.13 -14.44
CA PHE A 150 3.04 13.36 -15.79
C PHE A 150 1.62 13.92 -15.79
N SER A 151 1.34 14.68 -16.84
CA SER A 151 -0.03 14.98 -17.29
C SER A 151 -0.76 13.73 -17.75
N ALA A 152 -2.09 13.74 -17.63
CA ALA A 152 -2.94 12.60 -17.98
C ALA A 152 -2.81 12.16 -19.45
N ASP A 153 -2.48 13.09 -20.36
CA ASP A 153 -2.28 12.84 -21.78
C ASP A 153 -0.81 12.54 -22.15
N SER A 154 0.09 12.48 -21.16
CA SER A 154 1.53 12.25 -21.31
C SER A 154 2.29 13.33 -22.10
N ASN A 155 1.70 14.51 -22.35
CA ASN A 155 2.34 15.56 -23.15
C ASN A 155 3.21 16.52 -22.32
N PHE A 156 2.95 16.59 -21.02
CA PHE A 156 3.63 17.46 -20.06
C PHE A 156 4.14 16.71 -18.84
N ILE A 157 5.18 17.27 -18.24
CA ILE A 157 5.79 16.86 -16.98
C ILE A 157 5.71 18.03 -16.01
N TYR A 158 5.20 17.77 -14.81
CA TYR A 158 5.19 18.73 -13.72
C TYR A 158 6.24 18.33 -12.69
N ALA A 159 7.08 19.28 -12.29
CA ALA A 159 8.09 19.03 -11.28
C ALA A 159 8.10 20.11 -10.20
N GLY A 160 8.25 19.65 -8.96
CA GLY A 160 8.23 20.48 -7.75
C GLY A 160 9.61 20.53 -7.13
N HIS A 161 10.08 21.75 -6.87
CA HIS A 161 11.39 22.03 -6.31
C HIS A 161 11.29 22.46 -4.84
N ALA A 162 12.33 22.17 -4.06
CA ALA A 162 12.43 22.51 -2.64
C ALA A 162 12.37 24.03 -2.35
N SER A 163 12.57 24.89 -3.35
CA SER A 163 12.38 26.35 -3.20
C SER A 163 10.92 26.79 -3.22
N GLY A 164 9.98 25.88 -3.52
CA GLY A 164 8.57 26.20 -3.74
C GLY A 164 8.21 26.46 -5.20
N THR A 165 9.16 26.32 -6.12
CA THR A 165 8.94 26.47 -7.56
C THR A 165 8.36 25.19 -8.15
N ILE A 166 7.33 25.33 -8.98
CA ILE A 166 6.78 24.28 -9.81
C ILE A 166 7.00 24.68 -11.26
N VAL A 167 7.50 23.74 -12.06
CA VAL A 167 7.64 23.91 -13.51
C VAL A 167 6.74 22.92 -14.24
N CYS A 168 6.19 23.37 -15.36
CA CYS A 168 5.60 22.50 -16.38
C CYS A 168 6.49 22.50 -17.60
N LEU A 169 6.95 21.32 -17.97
CA LEU A 169 7.77 21.07 -19.13
C LEU A 169 6.94 20.30 -20.15
N ASN A 170 7.09 20.63 -21.43
CA ASN A 170 6.65 19.78 -22.52
C ASN A 170 7.51 18.50 -22.56
N ILE A 171 7.02 17.44 -23.20
CA ILE A 171 7.73 16.18 -23.33
C ILE A 171 9.07 16.31 -24.09
N ASP A 172 9.26 17.38 -24.86
CA ASP A 172 10.52 17.72 -25.52
C ASP A 172 11.52 18.48 -24.62
N GLY A 173 11.15 18.77 -23.38
CA GLY A 173 11.96 19.49 -22.39
C GLY A 173 11.78 21.01 -22.38
N THR A 174 10.93 21.56 -23.25
CA THR A 174 10.68 23.01 -23.27
C THR A 174 9.82 23.47 -22.08
N LEU A 175 10.21 24.57 -21.43
CA LEU A 175 9.44 25.16 -20.33
C LEU A 175 8.16 25.82 -20.88
N ILE A 176 7.01 25.39 -20.37
CA ILE A 176 5.69 25.96 -20.70
C ILE A 176 5.29 27.04 -19.71
N TRP A 177 5.37 26.74 -18.40
CA TRP A 177 5.11 27.71 -17.35
C TRP A 177 5.91 27.38 -16.09
N GLU A 178 6.13 28.42 -15.29
CA GLU A 178 6.75 28.34 -13.96
C GLU A 178 5.84 29.04 -12.93
N LYS A 179 5.71 28.44 -11.75
CA LYS A 179 4.93 28.96 -10.65
C LYS A 179 5.70 28.86 -9.35
N SER A 180 6.03 30.00 -8.76
CA SER A 180 6.54 30.05 -7.38
C SER A 180 5.37 30.07 -6.40
N LEU A 181 5.38 29.14 -5.46
CA LEU A 181 4.48 29.10 -4.32
C LEU A 181 5.25 29.30 -3.01
N TYR A 182 4.54 29.57 -1.93
CA TYR A 182 5.15 29.73 -0.60
C TYR A 182 5.42 28.36 0.05
N GLY A 183 6.67 28.09 0.40
CA GLY A 183 7.09 26.84 1.05
C GLY A 183 7.49 25.75 0.05
N GLN A 184 8.29 24.78 0.53
CA GLN A 184 8.85 23.69 -0.30
C GLN A 184 7.73 22.81 -0.87
N VAL A 185 7.82 22.38 -2.14
CA VAL A 185 6.80 21.50 -2.75
C VAL A 185 7.22 20.04 -2.55
N TYR A 186 6.65 19.35 -1.56
CA TYR A 186 7.03 17.97 -1.22
C TYR A 186 6.23 16.89 -1.96
N SER A 187 5.11 17.26 -2.57
CA SER A 187 4.24 16.31 -3.26
C SER A 187 3.50 17.01 -4.40
N LEU A 188 3.61 16.47 -5.60
CA LEU A 188 2.73 16.79 -6.71
C LEU A 188 1.86 15.58 -7.06
N LYS A 189 0.62 15.85 -7.44
CA LYS A 189 -0.31 14.85 -7.99
C LYS A 189 -1.13 15.46 -9.11
N SER A 190 -1.12 14.81 -10.27
CA SER A 190 -1.89 15.18 -11.45
C SER A 190 -3.24 14.45 -11.45
N SER A 191 -4.32 15.16 -11.73
CA SER A 191 -5.65 14.55 -11.89
C SER A 191 -5.68 13.66 -13.14
N LYS A 192 -6.38 12.52 -13.08
CA LYS A 192 -6.48 11.58 -14.22
C LYS A 192 -7.28 12.13 -15.39
N SER A 193 -8.16 13.08 -15.12
CA SER A 193 -8.94 13.82 -16.11
C SER A 193 -8.17 15.00 -16.72
N GLY A 194 -6.98 15.32 -16.21
CA GLY A 194 -6.16 16.45 -16.67
C GLY A 194 -6.68 17.83 -16.28
N ASN A 195 -7.67 17.91 -15.37
CA ASN A 195 -8.33 19.15 -15.00
C ASN A 195 -7.58 19.98 -13.93
N PHE A 196 -6.79 19.33 -13.07
CA PHE A 196 -6.06 20.01 -12.00
C PHE A 196 -4.76 19.30 -11.62
N LEU A 197 -3.84 20.08 -11.07
CA LEU A 197 -2.59 19.64 -10.44
C LEU A 197 -2.65 20.05 -8.97
N ILE A 198 -2.41 19.14 -8.05
CA ILE A 198 -2.36 19.44 -6.61
C ILE A 198 -0.91 19.46 -6.14
N ALA A 199 -0.54 20.53 -5.45
CA ALA A 199 0.74 20.69 -4.77
C ALA A 199 0.56 20.67 -3.25
N GLY A 200 1.24 19.72 -2.61
CA GLY A 200 1.41 19.65 -1.16
C GLY A 200 2.70 20.33 -0.76
N GLN A 201 2.57 21.39 0.03
CA GLN A 201 3.66 22.29 0.33
C GLN A 201 4.00 22.29 1.82
N GLY A 202 5.22 22.74 2.12
CA GLY A 202 5.64 23.15 3.45
C GLY A 202 4.76 24.26 4.01
N ALA A 203 4.83 24.45 5.33
CA ALA A 203 4.00 25.41 6.06
C ALA A 203 2.49 25.21 5.87
N SER A 204 2.04 23.95 5.71
CA SER A 204 0.62 23.57 5.79
C SER A 204 -0.27 24.04 4.66
N SER A 205 0.30 24.27 3.48
CA SER A 205 -0.47 24.70 2.30
C SER A 205 -0.68 23.56 1.31
N ILE A 206 -1.91 23.42 0.83
CA ILE A 206 -2.31 22.57 -0.29
C ILE A 206 -2.89 23.47 -1.36
N THR A 207 -2.30 23.45 -2.55
CA THR A 207 -2.69 24.35 -3.64
C THR A 207 -3.14 23.54 -4.85
N SER A 208 -4.31 23.86 -5.40
CA SER A 208 -4.73 23.37 -6.71
C SER A 208 -4.36 24.38 -7.79
N LEU A 209 -3.78 23.87 -8.87
CA LEU A 209 -3.32 24.63 -10.02
C LEU A 209 -4.03 24.15 -11.28
N ASN A 210 -4.27 25.07 -12.20
CA ASN A 210 -4.63 24.74 -13.57
C ASN A 210 -3.39 24.16 -14.28
N PRO A 211 -3.46 22.92 -14.83
CA PRO A 211 -2.29 22.25 -15.38
C PRO A 211 -1.74 22.91 -16.66
N LEU A 212 -2.56 23.70 -17.37
CA LEU A 212 -2.17 24.31 -18.64
C LEU A 212 -1.39 25.62 -18.47
N ASN A 213 -1.58 26.33 -17.36
CA ASN A 213 -1.01 27.68 -17.19
C ASN A 213 -0.47 27.99 -15.78
N GLY A 214 -0.58 27.05 -14.82
CA GLY A 214 -0.09 27.23 -13.45
C GLY A 214 -0.88 28.25 -12.61
N SER A 215 -2.06 28.71 -13.06
CA SER A 215 -2.91 29.59 -12.26
C SER A 215 -3.51 28.84 -11.08
N ILE A 216 -3.61 29.47 -9.91
CA ILE A 216 -4.20 28.85 -8.73
C ILE A 216 -5.72 28.77 -8.89
N ASN A 217 -6.27 27.57 -8.74
CA ASN A 217 -7.71 27.33 -8.67
C ASN A 217 -8.23 27.59 -7.25
N TRP A 218 -7.56 27.04 -6.24
CA TRP A 218 -7.87 27.21 -4.82
C TRP A 218 -6.66 26.87 -3.95
N ASN A 219 -6.69 27.35 -2.70
CA ASN A 219 -5.73 26.99 -1.66
C ASN A 219 -6.48 26.48 -0.43
N PHE A 220 -5.91 25.49 0.25
CA PHE A 220 -6.36 24.97 1.53
C PHE A 220 -5.20 25.00 2.53
N GLN A 221 -5.42 25.59 3.70
CA GLN A 221 -4.44 25.68 4.76
C GLN A 221 -4.81 24.68 5.86
N THR A 222 -3.89 23.80 6.24
CA THR A 222 -4.05 22.92 7.41
C THR A 222 -3.70 23.68 8.70
N ASP A 223 -4.08 23.12 9.84
CA ASP A 223 -3.93 23.78 11.14
C ASP A 223 -2.47 23.77 11.67
N GLY A 224 -1.56 23.03 11.01
CA GLY A 224 -0.15 22.97 11.38
C GLY A 224 0.67 24.20 11.00
N THR A 225 1.86 24.35 11.58
CA THR A 225 2.81 25.43 11.22
C THR A 225 4.05 24.94 10.47
N TRP A 226 4.37 23.65 10.59
CA TRP A 226 5.47 22.98 9.92
C TRP A 226 4.97 21.62 9.45
N SER A 227 4.51 21.53 8.20
CA SER A 227 4.00 20.25 7.70
C SER A 227 4.49 19.83 6.33
N GLU A 228 4.86 18.55 6.27
CA GLU A 228 5.05 17.78 5.04
C GLU A 228 3.73 17.08 4.74
N ASN A 229 2.91 17.69 3.87
CA ASN A 229 1.63 17.13 3.52
C ASN A 229 1.80 16.10 2.39
N LYS A 230 1.30 14.88 2.62
CA LYS A 230 1.19 13.86 1.58
C LYS A 230 -0.21 13.84 1.04
N ILE A 231 -0.30 13.79 -0.29
CA ILE A 231 -1.54 14.00 -1.01
C ILE A 231 -1.87 12.78 -1.86
N ARG A 232 -3.15 12.42 -1.85
CA ARG A 232 -3.75 11.45 -2.77
C ARG A 232 -5.01 12.03 -3.40
N ILE A 233 -5.20 11.75 -4.68
CA ILE A 233 -6.41 12.08 -5.43
C ILE A 233 -7.23 10.80 -5.57
N SER A 234 -8.55 10.91 -5.42
CA SER A 234 -9.46 9.79 -5.67
C SER A 234 -9.45 9.34 -7.12
N PHE A 235 -9.88 8.11 -7.39
CA PHE A 235 -9.81 7.56 -8.74
C PHE A 235 -10.64 8.34 -9.76
N ASP A 236 -11.75 8.94 -9.31
CA ASP A 236 -12.66 9.75 -10.12
C ASP A 236 -12.38 11.26 -10.05
N ASP A 237 -11.23 11.67 -9.50
CA ASP A 237 -10.78 13.06 -9.34
C ASP A 237 -11.71 13.97 -8.50
N LYS A 238 -12.62 13.42 -7.69
CA LYS A 238 -13.56 14.23 -6.88
C LYS A 238 -13.07 14.57 -5.48
N LEU A 239 -12.18 13.76 -4.91
CA LEU A 239 -11.74 13.88 -3.53
C LEU A 239 -10.22 13.96 -3.46
N ILE A 240 -9.74 14.70 -2.45
CA ILE A 240 -8.32 14.76 -2.09
C ILE A 240 -8.20 14.32 -0.64
N VAL A 241 -7.34 13.34 -0.38
CA VAL A 241 -6.93 12.97 0.97
C VAL A 241 -5.59 13.62 1.26
N VAL A 242 -5.48 14.23 2.43
CA VAL A 242 -4.25 14.84 2.92
C VAL A 242 -3.85 14.18 4.24
N ALA A 243 -2.67 13.57 4.26
CA ALA A 243 -1.98 13.20 5.49
C ALA A 243 -1.09 14.37 5.93
N SER A 244 -1.33 14.89 7.14
CA SER A 244 -0.60 16.04 7.65
C SER A 244 0.15 15.73 8.95
N THR A 245 1.30 16.35 9.11
CA THR A 245 2.07 16.33 10.37
C THR A 245 1.44 17.22 11.45
N ASP A 246 0.30 17.86 11.19
CA ASP A 246 -0.50 18.51 12.23
C ASP A 246 -1.40 17.53 13.01
N ASN A 247 -1.15 16.23 12.83
CA ASN A 247 -1.87 15.09 13.38
C ASN A 247 -3.23 14.82 12.71
N ASN A 248 -3.63 15.55 11.68
CA ASN A 248 -4.90 15.32 11.01
C ASN A 248 -4.75 14.59 9.68
N VAL A 249 -5.74 13.75 9.42
CA VAL A 249 -6.12 13.39 8.05
C VAL A 249 -7.27 14.30 7.63
N TYR A 250 -7.18 14.88 6.44
CA TYR A 250 -8.22 15.72 5.84
C TYR A 250 -8.79 15.04 4.60
N LEU A 251 -10.10 15.17 4.40
CA LEU A 251 -10.75 14.91 3.12
C LEU A 251 -11.30 16.22 2.56
N LEU A 252 -10.88 16.56 1.35
CA LEU A 252 -11.26 17.79 0.65
C LEU A 252 -12.05 17.46 -0.62
N ASN A 253 -12.94 18.35 -1.01
CA ASN A 253 -13.49 18.36 -2.37
C ASN A 253 -12.40 18.82 -3.35
N ALA A 254 -12.11 18.02 -4.38
CA ALA A 254 -11.01 18.30 -5.30
C ALA A 254 -11.24 19.54 -6.18
N THR A 255 -12.50 19.83 -6.51
CA THR A 255 -12.86 20.97 -7.35
C THR A 255 -12.81 22.29 -6.59
N THR A 256 -13.27 22.32 -5.34
CA THR A 256 -13.41 23.57 -4.58
C THR A 256 -12.35 23.78 -3.50
N GLY A 257 -11.63 22.73 -3.10
CA GLY A 257 -10.71 22.76 -1.96
C GLY A 257 -11.40 22.76 -0.59
N ASN A 258 -12.73 22.71 -0.55
CA ASN A 258 -13.47 22.74 0.71
C ASN A 258 -13.21 21.47 1.52
N LYS A 259 -12.89 21.64 2.80
CA LYS A 259 -12.82 20.55 3.77
C LYS A 259 -14.21 19.91 3.94
N LEU A 260 -14.30 18.62 3.61
CA LEU A 260 -15.48 17.79 3.87
C LEU A 260 -15.48 17.32 5.32
N TRP A 261 -14.34 16.82 5.79
CA TRP A 261 -14.10 16.48 7.19
C TRP A 261 -12.59 16.38 7.47
N ASN A 262 -12.23 16.37 8.74
CA ASN A 262 -10.91 15.95 9.21
C ASN A 262 -11.04 15.11 10.48
N TYR A 263 -10.02 14.31 10.75
CA TYR A 263 -9.90 13.53 11.99
C TYR A 263 -8.49 13.66 12.55
N THR A 264 -8.37 13.93 13.86
CA THR A 264 -7.09 14.07 14.55
C THR A 264 -6.65 12.72 15.13
N LEU A 265 -5.54 12.19 14.63
CA LEU A 265 -4.89 10.99 15.15
C LEU A 265 -3.90 11.34 16.27
N ASP A 266 -3.41 10.32 16.98
CA ASP A 266 -2.30 10.49 17.90
C ASP A 266 -0.97 10.55 17.13
N GLY A 267 -0.41 11.76 17.01
CA GLY A 267 0.84 12.02 16.31
C GLY A 267 0.69 12.30 14.81
N TRP A 268 1.82 12.62 14.18
CA TRP A 268 1.90 13.01 12.77
C TRP A 268 1.34 11.93 11.85
N VAL A 269 0.41 12.30 10.98
CA VAL A 269 -0.12 11.40 9.94
C VAL A 269 0.93 11.30 8.83
N LYS A 270 1.48 10.10 8.64
CA LYS A 270 2.59 9.87 7.71
C LYS A 270 2.14 9.52 6.31
N SER A 271 1.09 8.72 6.20
CA SER A 271 0.51 8.34 4.93
C SER A 271 -1.00 8.16 5.07
N ALA A 272 -1.70 8.51 4.01
CA ALA A 272 -3.13 8.29 3.89
C ALA A 272 -3.49 8.02 2.44
N SER A 273 -4.53 7.23 2.23
CA SER A 273 -4.99 6.81 0.92
C SER A 273 -6.52 6.69 0.92
N ILE A 274 -7.09 6.62 -0.28
CA ILE A 274 -8.52 6.46 -0.51
C ILE A 274 -8.77 5.20 -1.34
N SER A 275 -9.79 4.42 -0.97
CA SER A 275 -10.18 3.23 -1.72
C SER A 275 -10.67 3.60 -3.12
N ARG A 276 -10.51 2.68 -4.07
CA ARG A 276 -10.82 2.94 -5.48
C ARG A 276 -12.29 3.25 -5.78
N ASP A 277 -13.18 2.71 -4.95
CA ASP A 277 -14.63 2.98 -4.97
C ASP A 277 -15.00 4.28 -4.23
N ASN A 278 -14.01 5.00 -3.70
CA ASN A 278 -14.13 6.22 -2.91
C ASN A 278 -14.94 6.07 -1.63
N THR A 279 -15.16 4.87 -1.10
CA THR A 279 -15.99 4.67 0.10
C THR A 279 -15.21 4.74 1.41
N LYS A 280 -13.89 4.56 1.36
CA LYS A 280 -13.03 4.46 2.55
C LYS A 280 -11.77 5.29 2.43
N VAL A 281 -11.34 5.86 3.55
CA VAL A 281 -10.04 6.52 3.69
C VAL A 281 -9.24 5.76 4.73
N GLY A 282 -8.00 5.42 4.40
CA GLY A 282 -7.05 4.80 5.31
C GLY A 282 -6.01 5.83 5.73
N ALA A 283 -5.62 5.87 6.99
CA ALA A 283 -4.56 6.74 7.47
C ALA A 283 -3.70 6.06 8.54
N MET A 284 -2.43 6.41 8.59
CA MET A 284 -1.47 5.95 9.60
C MET A 284 -0.70 7.13 10.18
N SER A 285 -0.32 7.03 11.45
CA SER A 285 0.45 8.06 12.16
C SER A 285 1.65 7.47 12.89
N ILE A 286 2.56 8.32 13.39
CA ILE A 286 3.77 7.86 14.10
C ILE A 286 3.50 7.23 15.47
N ASN A 287 2.42 7.61 16.16
CA ASN A 287 2.11 7.11 17.50
C ASN A 287 0.85 6.25 17.54
N ALA A 288 -0.03 6.38 16.54
CA ALA A 288 -1.24 5.57 16.45
C ALA A 288 -1.10 4.45 15.41
N GLY A 289 -1.97 3.45 15.55
CA GLY A 289 -2.20 2.41 14.57
C GLY A 289 -2.73 2.91 13.22
N VAL A 290 -3.19 1.96 12.41
CA VAL A 290 -3.89 2.27 11.16
C VAL A 290 -5.37 2.45 11.43
N TYR A 291 -5.94 3.48 10.82
CA TYR A 291 -7.35 3.80 10.90
C TYR A 291 -7.98 3.67 9.52
N CYS A 292 -9.22 3.17 9.49
CA CYS A 292 -10.07 3.23 8.32
C CYS A 292 -11.32 4.03 8.63
N PHE A 293 -11.65 4.98 7.75
CA PHE A 293 -12.77 5.90 7.89
C PHE A 293 -13.75 5.70 6.75
N ASN A 294 -15.03 5.91 7.02
CA ASN A 294 -16.03 6.11 5.99
C ASN A 294 -15.78 7.45 5.30
N SER A 295 -15.55 7.46 3.99
CA SER A 295 -15.18 8.67 3.25
C SER A 295 -16.27 9.74 3.26
N ALA A 296 -17.55 9.37 3.37
CA ALA A 296 -18.65 10.31 3.25
C ALA A 296 -18.82 11.18 4.50
N ASN A 297 -18.40 10.69 5.67
CA ASN A 297 -18.67 11.36 6.95
C ASN A 297 -17.50 11.34 7.96
N GLY A 298 -16.36 10.72 7.62
CA GLY A 298 -15.19 10.67 8.48
C GLY A 298 -15.33 9.79 9.73
N ARG A 299 -16.39 8.97 9.84
CA ARG A 299 -16.54 8.04 10.97
C ARG A 299 -15.51 6.92 10.87
N ILE A 300 -14.88 6.59 12.00
CA ILE A 300 -14.01 5.41 12.11
C ILE A 300 -14.85 4.16 11.87
N LEU A 301 -14.43 3.34 10.91
CA LEU A 301 -14.96 2.01 10.67
C LEU A 301 -14.26 0.99 11.58
N TRP A 302 -12.93 1.10 11.67
CA TRP A 302 -12.08 0.31 12.56
C TRP A 302 -10.71 1.00 12.73
N ASN A 303 -9.99 0.61 13.77
CA ASN A 303 -8.56 0.91 13.94
C ASN A 303 -7.79 -0.33 14.43
N THR A 304 -6.52 -0.40 14.07
CA THR A 304 -5.61 -1.50 14.44
C THR A 304 -4.29 -0.93 14.90
N THR A 305 -3.94 -1.16 16.17
CA THR A 305 -2.73 -0.63 16.79
C THR A 305 -1.65 -1.71 16.91
N PHE A 306 -0.42 -1.32 16.53
CA PHE A 306 0.76 -2.17 16.57
C PHE A 306 1.68 -1.72 17.70
N PHE A 307 1.93 -2.58 18.70
CA PHE A 307 2.86 -2.29 19.80
C PHE A 307 4.27 -2.78 19.50
N GLY A 308 5.28 -2.14 20.10
CA GLY A 308 6.69 -2.53 20.01
C GLY A 308 7.47 -1.88 18.86
N GLN A 309 6.89 -0.88 18.19
CA GLN A 309 7.54 -0.07 17.16
C GLN A 309 7.90 1.33 17.70
N GLU A 310 8.37 1.40 18.94
CA GLU A 310 8.84 2.68 19.51
C GLU A 310 10.17 3.10 18.88
N GLY A 311 10.21 4.33 18.38
CA GLY A 311 11.44 5.05 18.15
C GLY A 311 12.02 4.96 16.73
N TYR A 312 12.22 6.16 16.18
CA TYR A 312 13.07 6.50 15.03
C TYR A 312 12.46 6.32 13.64
N PHE A 313 11.38 7.07 13.36
CA PHE A 313 11.05 7.49 12.00
C PHE A 313 11.92 8.69 11.62
N MET A 314 13.18 8.43 11.26
CA MET A 314 14.01 9.46 10.63
C MET A 314 13.64 9.60 9.16
N TRP A 315 13.87 10.82 8.67
CA TRP A 315 13.73 11.24 7.29
C TRP A 315 14.17 10.20 6.25
N PRO A 316 13.54 10.19 5.05
CA PRO A 316 12.44 10.99 4.54
C PRO A 316 11.10 10.23 4.55
N SER A 317 10.03 11.04 4.51
CA SER A 317 8.70 10.74 3.95
C SER A 317 8.41 9.28 3.55
N MET A 318 7.67 8.57 4.40
CA MET A 318 7.16 7.24 4.10
C MET A 318 5.83 7.33 3.35
N ASP A 319 5.80 6.92 2.09
CA ASP A 319 4.57 6.75 1.34
C ASP A 319 4.14 5.29 1.33
N THR A 320 3.71 4.83 2.51
CA THR A 320 3.65 3.40 2.86
C THR A 320 2.25 2.96 3.28
N LEU A 321 1.20 3.63 2.80
CA LEU A 321 -0.18 3.18 2.96
C LEU A 321 -0.88 3.16 1.60
N GLU A 322 -1.34 1.99 1.18
CA GLU A 322 -2.05 1.85 -0.10
C GLU A 322 -3.21 0.85 -0.01
N PHE A 323 -4.35 1.22 -0.60
CA PHE A 323 -5.42 0.26 -0.85
C PHE A 323 -5.07 -0.55 -2.09
N SER A 324 -5.25 -1.87 -1.99
CA SER A 324 -5.26 -2.75 -3.16
C SER A 324 -6.21 -2.24 -4.25
N PRO A 325 -5.95 -2.54 -5.54
CA PRO A 325 -6.83 -2.17 -6.65
C PRO A 325 -8.28 -2.62 -6.47
N SER A 326 -8.51 -3.77 -5.82
CA SER A 326 -9.85 -4.28 -5.51
C SER A 326 -10.55 -3.49 -4.39
N GLY A 327 -9.81 -2.70 -3.60
CA GLY A 327 -10.31 -1.96 -2.43
C GLY A 327 -10.55 -2.83 -1.20
N ARG A 328 -10.13 -4.11 -1.24
CA ARG A 328 -10.42 -5.13 -0.23
C ARG A 328 -9.32 -5.29 0.80
N ARG A 329 -8.10 -4.92 0.43
CA ARG A 329 -6.90 -4.97 1.27
C ARG A 329 -6.27 -3.59 1.39
N ILE A 330 -5.65 -3.34 2.53
CA ILE A 330 -4.78 -2.20 2.76
C ILE A 330 -3.40 -2.72 3.14
N VAL A 331 -2.38 -2.24 2.44
CA VAL A 331 -0.99 -2.58 2.70
C VAL A 331 -0.34 -1.41 3.41
N ILE A 332 0.29 -1.69 4.53
CA ILE A 332 0.95 -0.69 5.37
C ILE A 332 2.41 -1.07 5.60
N GLY A 333 3.30 -0.09 5.53
CA GLY A 333 4.72 -0.24 5.82
C GLY A 333 5.10 0.62 7.02
N GLY A 334 5.70 -0.02 8.02
CA GLY A 334 6.28 0.63 9.19
C GLY A 334 7.79 0.78 9.06
N LYS A 335 8.51 0.55 10.15
CA LYS A 335 9.98 0.55 10.16
C LYS A 335 10.52 -0.53 9.24
N ASN A 336 10.54 -1.79 9.65
CA ASN A 336 11.01 -2.91 8.83
C ASN A 336 9.90 -3.94 8.57
N THR A 337 8.65 -3.57 8.80
CA THR A 337 7.52 -4.50 8.73
C THR A 337 6.46 -4.00 7.76
N VAL A 338 6.03 -4.88 6.86
CA VAL A 338 4.83 -4.70 6.05
C VAL A 338 3.70 -5.52 6.66
N PHE A 339 2.53 -4.92 6.80
CA PHE A 339 1.30 -5.64 7.11
C PHE A 339 0.31 -5.51 5.96
N ILE A 340 -0.40 -6.60 5.68
CA ILE A 340 -1.59 -6.60 4.82
C ILE A 340 -2.79 -6.78 5.73
N LEU A 341 -3.76 -5.88 5.67
CA LEU A 341 -4.97 -5.93 6.46
C LEU A 341 -6.20 -6.02 5.56
N ASP A 342 -7.24 -6.67 6.10
CA ASP A 342 -8.57 -6.67 5.52
C ASP A 342 -9.23 -5.29 5.70
N VAL A 343 -9.76 -4.73 4.62
CA VAL A 343 -10.37 -3.40 4.64
C VAL A 343 -11.73 -3.39 5.32
N ALA A 344 -12.46 -4.51 5.35
CA ALA A 344 -13.77 -4.57 5.99
C ALA A 344 -13.65 -4.56 7.53
N THR A 345 -12.62 -5.21 8.07
CA THR A 345 -12.53 -5.54 9.50
C THR A 345 -11.29 -5.01 10.21
N GLY A 346 -10.25 -4.60 9.48
CA GLY A 346 -8.96 -4.21 10.05
C GLY A 346 -8.15 -5.37 10.61
N VAL A 347 -8.54 -6.62 10.32
CA VAL A 347 -7.77 -7.80 10.72
C VAL A 347 -6.48 -7.86 9.90
N VAL A 348 -5.35 -8.09 10.59
CA VAL A 348 -4.07 -8.37 9.92
C VAL A 348 -4.16 -9.74 9.26
N LEU A 349 -3.96 -9.77 7.95
CA LEU A 349 -4.01 -10.98 7.14
C LEU A 349 -2.62 -11.60 6.96
N GLY A 350 -1.59 -10.76 6.97
CA GLY A 350 -0.21 -11.19 6.82
C GLY A 350 0.77 -10.13 7.27
N GLN A 351 1.98 -10.57 7.61
CA GLN A 351 3.12 -9.73 7.93
C GLN A 351 4.37 -10.17 7.18
N TYR A 352 5.23 -9.21 6.87
CA TYR A 352 6.54 -9.44 6.28
C TYR A 352 7.58 -8.58 7.00
N PHE A 353 8.71 -9.17 7.36
CA PHE A 353 9.87 -8.46 7.90
C PHE A 353 10.90 -8.24 6.79
N ALA A 354 11.00 -6.99 6.35
CA ALA A 354 12.05 -6.56 5.44
C ALA A 354 13.40 -6.51 6.16
N SER A 355 14.47 -6.65 5.39
CA SER A 355 15.85 -6.56 5.89
C SER A 355 16.31 -5.12 6.19
N GLY A 356 15.51 -4.11 5.86
CA GLY A 356 15.78 -2.70 6.14
C GLY A 356 14.51 -1.86 6.32
N ASP A 357 14.69 -0.57 6.61
CA ASP A 357 13.56 0.32 6.85
C ASP A 357 12.80 0.61 5.54
N ILE A 358 11.47 0.54 5.57
CA ILE A 358 10.61 0.68 4.40
C ILE A 358 10.44 2.17 4.09
N CYS A 359 10.81 2.58 2.88
CA CYS A 359 10.71 3.99 2.46
C CYS A 359 9.61 4.25 1.44
N SER A 360 9.33 3.27 0.58
CA SER A 360 8.28 3.37 -0.41
C SER A 360 7.63 2.02 -0.64
N MET A 361 6.34 2.05 -0.96
CA MET A 361 5.63 0.84 -1.38
C MET A 361 4.72 1.12 -2.55
N ARG A 362 4.53 0.10 -3.39
CA ARG A 362 3.53 0.07 -4.46
C ARG A 362 2.89 -1.29 -4.55
N ILE A 363 1.61 -1.33 -4.82
CA ILE A 363 0.89 -2.56 -5.15
C ILE A 363 0.85 -2.72 -6.68
N SER A 364 1.10 -3.93 -7.18
CA SER A 364 0.91 -4.25 -8.60
C SER A 364 -0.53 -3.99 -9.05
N SER A 365 -0.76 -3.70 -10.33
CA SER A 365 -2.09 -3.27 -10.81
C SER A 365 -3.16 -4.37 -10.67
N ASP A 366 -2.73 -5.63 -10.67
CA ASP A 366 -3.56 -6.81 -10.41
C ASP A 366 -3.78 -7.09 -8.91
N GLY A 367 -3.11 -6.34 -8.02
CA GLY A 367 -3.19 -6.49 -6.58
C GLY A 367 -2.39 -7.65 -5.99
N ARG A 368 -1.61 -8.37 -6.81
CA ARG A 368 -0.96 -9.63 -6.44
C ARG A 368 0.38 -9.48 -5.74
N TYR A 369 1.08 -8.38 -5.97
CA TYR A 369 2.41 -8.15 -5.43
C TYR A 369 2.48 -6.81 -4.70
N VAL A 370 3.27 -6.79 -3.64
CA VAL A 370 3.69 -5.55 -2.98
C VAL A 370 5.18 -5.37 -3.24
N ILE A 371 5.51 -4.24 -3.86
CA ILE A 371 6.89 -3.82 -4.13
C ILE A 371 7.29 -2.84 -3.04
N ILE A 372 8.44 -3.11 -2.43
CA ILE A 372 8.90 -2.41 -1.23
C ILE A 372 10.31 -1.92 -1.52
N GLY A 373 10.49 -0.59 -1.52
CA GLY A 373 11.81 0.02 -1.45
C GLY A 373 12.27 0.07 0.00
N THR A 374 13.50 -0.34 0.27
CA THR A 374 14.07 -0.29 1.63
C THR A 374 15.32 0.58 1.70
N TYR A 375 15.64 1.02 2.91
CA TYR A 375 16.94 1.53 3.30
C TYR A 375 17.96 0.39 3.36
N TYR A 376 19.10 0.59 2.69
CA TYR A 376 20.30 -0.26 2.70
C TYR A 376 20.17 -1.66 2.09
N ASN A 377 18.97 -2.16 1.85
CA ASN A 377 18.73 -3.59 1.60
C ASN A 377 17.84 -3.91 0.40
N GLY A 378 17.85 -3.04 -0.61
CA GLY A 378 17.32 -3.36 -1.93
C GLY A 378 15.83 -3.12 -2.13
N VAL A 379 15.29 -3.79 -3.15
CA VAL A 379 13.86 -3.80 -3.50
C VAL A 379 13.31 -5.20 -3.30
N HIS A 380 12.22 -5.29 -2.54
CA HIS A 380 11.59 -6.55 -2.18
C HIS A 380 10.26 -6.67 -2.90
N CYS A 381 9.96 -7.86 -3.42
CA CYS A 381 8.66 -8.20 -3.95
C CYS A 381 8.08 -9.33 -3.11
N ILE A 382 6.94 -9.07 -2.48
CA ILE A 382 6.22 -10.04 -1.67
C ILE A 382 4.83 -10.32 -2.25
N TYR A 383 4.29 -11.50 -1.98
CA TYR A 383 2.94 -11.82 -2.40
C TYR A 383 1.90 -11.05 -1.61
N SER A 384 0.78 -10.76 -2.25
CA SER A 384 -0.46 -10.29 -1.64
C SER A 384 -1.49 -11.40 -1.89
N PRO A 385 -1.75 -12.28 -0.90
CA PRO A 385 -2.44 -13.54 -1.13
C PRO A 385 -3.92 -13.35 -1.48
N TRP A 386 -4.52 -14.32 -2.17
CA TRP A 386 -5.94 -14.23 -2.59
C TRP A 386 -6.88 -14.46 -1.41
N PHE A 387 -7.95 -13.68 -1.29
CA PHE A 387 -8.99 -13.89 -0.28
C PHE A 387 -10.32 -14.31 -0.91
N VAL A 388 -11.01 -15.24 -0.27
CA VAL A 388 -12.34 -15.73 -0.66
C VAL A 388 -13.34 -15.41 0.44
N ASP A 389 -14.51 -14.90 0.08
CA ASP A 389 -15.61 -14.60 1.01
C ASP A 389 -16.97 -14.77 0.34
N ASP A 390 -17.92 -15.42 1.03
CA ASP A 390 -19.25 -15.75 0.48
C ASP A 390 -20.16 -14.52 0.34
N ASP A 391 -19.81 -13.42 1.04
CA ASP A 391 -20.49 -12.13 1.01
C ASP A 391 -20.18 -11.28 -0.24
N GLY A 392 -19.18 -11.67 -1.03
CA GLY A 392 -18.76 -11.01 -2.26
C GLY A 392 -17.87 -9.77 -2.06
N PHE A 393 -17.41 -9.49 -0.85
CA PHE A 393 -16.48 -8.39 -0.56
C PHE A 393 -15.00 -8.79 -0.57
N SER A 394 -14.65 -10.07 -0.76
CA SER A 394 -13.26 -10.55 -0.98
C SER A 394 -12.96 -10.90 -2.45
N ASP A 395 -11.69 -11.08 -2.81
CA ASP A 395 -11.19 -11.21 -4.21
C ASP A 395 -12.04 -12.16 -5.06
N PHE A 396 -12.41 -13.29 -4.48
CA PHE A 396 -13.33 -14.25 -5.07
C PHE A 396 -14.51 -14.52 -4.15
N ARG A 397 -15.65 -14.87 -4.75
CA ARG A 397 -16.82 -15.33 -4.00
C ARG A 397 -16.77 -16.83 -3.72
N THR A 398 -16.09 -17.57 -4.60
CA THR A 398 -16.01 -19.03 -4.55
C THR A 398 -14.56 -19.48 -4.43
N ILE A 399 -14.35 -20.59 -3.73
CA ILE A 399 -13.03 -21.17 -3.54
C ILE A 399 -12.48 -21.69 -4.87
N GLN A 400 -13.34 -22.27 -5.72
CA GLN A 400 -12.91 -22.79 -7.02
C GLN A 400 -12.40 -21.69 -7.96
N GLU A 401 -13.05 -20.52 -7.99
CA GLU A 401 -12.57 -19.40 -8.80
C GLU A 401 -11.18 -18.94 -8.36
N ALA A 402 -10.94 -18.87 -7.05
CA ALA A 402 -9.63 -18.52 -6.51
C ALA A 402 -8.55 -19.53 -6.94
N ILE A 403 -8.83 -20.84 -6.88
CA ILE A 403 -7.92 -21.89 -7.36
C ILE A 403 -7.66 -21.76 -8.86
N ASN A 404 -8.69 -21.45 -9.64
CA ASN A 404 -8.59 -21.32 -11.08
C ASN A 404 -7.67 -20.15 -11.49
N VAL A 405 -7.66 -19.05 -10.72
CA VAL A 405 -6.82 -17.87 -10.99
C VAL A 405 -5.43 -17.98 -10.34
N ALA A 406 -5.31 -18.64 -9.20
CA ALA A 406 -4.03 -18.80 -8.49
C ALA A 406 -2.97 -19.53 -9.32
N ASP A 407 -1.69 -19.15 -9.19
CA ASP A 407 -0.59 -19.96 -9.71
C ASP A 407 -0.10 -20.99 -8.68
N SER A 408 0.65 -21.98 -9.16
CA SER A 408 1.37 -22.91 -8.29
C SER A 408 2.32 -22.13 -7.37
N GLY A 409 2.15 -22.28 -6.06
CA GLY A 409 2.87 -21.60 -4.98
C GLY A 409 1.98 -20.61 -4.20
N ASP A 410 0.87 -20.16 -4.78
CA ASP A 410 0.00 -19.15 -4.17
C ASP A 410 -0.66 -19.64 -2.88
N ALA A 411 -0.93 -18.67 -1.99
CA ALA A 411 -1.81 -18.85 -0.84
C ALA A 411 -3.18 -18.22 -1.12
N ILE A 412 -4.23 -18.97 -0.78
CA ILE A 412 -5.64 -18.60 -0.86
C ILE A 412 -6.20 -18.69 0.56
N TYR A 413 -6.59 -17.56 1.11
CA TYR A 413 -7.24 -17.47 2.41
C TYR A 413 -8.76 -17.39 2.23
N VAL A 414 -9.51 -18.16 3.00
CA VAL A 414 -10.97 -18.22 2.89
C VAL A 414 -11.58 -17.76 4.20
N ARG A 415 -12.43 -16.74 4.14
CA ARG A 415 -13.08 -16.15 5.32
C ARG A 415 -14.20 -17.05 5.83
N SER A 416 -14.54 -16.87 7.09
CA SER A 416 -15.65 -17.53 7.76
C SER A 416 -16.92 -17.39 6.93
N GLY A 417 -17.57 -18.51 6.64
CA GLY A 417 -18.66 -18.59 5.68
C GLY A 417 -19.01 -20.04 5.39
N THR A 418 -20.15 -20.27 4.73
CA THR A 418 -20.53 -21.60 4.25
C THR A 418 -20.51 -21.61 2.73
N TYR A 419 -19.49 -22.25 2.17
CA TYR A 419 -19.25 -22.35 0.74
C TYR A 419 -19.86 -23.65 0.23
N TYR A 420 -20.96 -23.50 -0.53
CA TYR A 420 -21.65 -24.63 -1.14
C TYR A 420 -20.97 -25.01 -2.47
N GLU A 421 -19.91 -25.80 -2.38
CA GLU A 421 -19.01 -26.09 -3.51
C GLU A 421 -18.50 -27.54 -3.49
N ASN A 422 -18.16 -28.04 -4.68
CA ASN A 422 -17.35 -29.23 -4.88
C ASN A 422 -16.05 -28.80 -5.56
N ILE A 423 -14.97 -28.64 -4.78
CA ILE A 423 -13.74 -28.02 -5.26
C ILE A 423 -12.73 -29.07 -5.75
N ILE A 424 -12.01 -28.72 -6.82
CA ILE A 424 -10.90 -29.48 -7.38
C ILE A 424 -9.63 -28.63 -7.25
N VAL A 425 -8.68 -29.11 -6.43
CA VAL A 425 -7.38 -28.47 -6.25
C VAL A 425 -6.38 -29.14 -7.20
N ASN A 426 -6.18 -28.51 -8.36
CA ASN A 426 -5.33 -28.99 -9.45
C ASN A 426 -4.02 -28.22 -9.62
N LYS A 427 -3.68 -27.36 -8.66
CA LYS A 427 -2.43 -26.60 -8.59
C LYS A 427 -1.83 -26.73 -7.19
N SER A 428 -0.52 -26.58 -7.09
CA SER A 428 0.18 -26.59 -5.81
C SER A 428 -0.11 -25.29 -5.05
N VAL A 429 -1.15 -25.24 -4.24
CA VAL A 429 -1.57 -24.02 -3.52
C VAL A 429 -1.75 -24.27 -2.03
N GLN A 430 -1.69 -23.19 -1.26
CA GLN A 430 -2.04 -23.22 0.17
C GLN A 430 -3.45 -22.67 0.35
N LEU A 431 -4.42 -23.53 0.65
CA LEU A 431 -5.80 -23.16 0.93
C LEU A 431 -6.02 -23.12 2.45
N ILE A 432 -6.28 -21.93 2.99
CA ILE A 432 -6.27 -21.66 4.44
C ILE A 432 -7.59 -21.01 4.85
N GLY A 433 -8.40 -21.70 5.63
CA GLY A 433 -9.63 -21.16 6.22
C GLY A 433 -9.34 -20.33 7.45
N GLU A 434 -10.07 -19.22 7.61
CA GLU A 434 -9.90 -18.26 8.72
C GLU A 434 -10.06 -18.93 10.09
N CYS A 435 -11.04 -19.81 10.22
CA CYS A 435 -11.33 -20.53 11.46
C CYS A 435 -12.12 -21.80 11.14
N LYS A 436 -11.64 -22.96 11.60
CA LYS A 436 -12.24 -24.26 11.27
C LYS A 436 -13.69 -24.39 11.76
N GLU A 437 -14.05 -23.68 12.83
CA GLU A 437 -15.40 -23.69 13.41
C GLU A 437 -16.42 -22.94 12.54
N THR A 438 -15.97 -21.94 11.77
CA THR A 438 -16.85 -21.01 11.03
C THR A 438 -16.60 -21.01 9.53
N THR A 439 -15.52 -21.61 9.04
CA THR A 439 -15.16 -21.70 7.62
C THR A 439 -15.50 -23.09 7.11
N ILE A 440 -16.61 -23.21 6.38
CA ILE A 440 -17.23 -24.49 6.04
C ILE A 440 -17.27 -24.67 4.52
N ILE A 441 -16.74 -25.79 4.02
CA ILE A 441 -16.97 -26.26 2.65
C ILE A 441 -18.06 -27.35 2.71
N ASP A 442 -19.20 -27.06 2.11
CA ASP A 442 -20.39 -27.90 2.12
C ASP A 442 -20.65 -28.45 0.72
N GLY A 443 -20.47 -29.77 0.55
CA GLY A 443 -20.65 -30.42 -0.75
C GLY A 443 -22.11 -30.58 -1.17
N ASN A 444 -23.08 -30.11 -0.38
CA ASN A 444 -24.52 -30.17 -0.67
C ASN A 444 -25.02 -31.57 -1.08
N TYR A 445 -24.41 -32.62 -0.50
CA TYR A 445 -24.64 -34.03 -0.79
C TYR A 445 -24.36 -34.46 -2.24
N THR A 446 -23.50 -33.73 -2.95
CA THR A 446 -23.02 -34.05 -4.30
C THR A 446 -21.50 -34.27 -4.30
N GLY A 447 -21.02 -35.21 -5.12
CA GLY A 447 -19.58 -35.39 -5.38
C GLY A 447 -18.66 -35.62 -4.16
N ASP A 448 -17.36 -35.52 -4.44
CA ASP A 448 -16.34 -35.29 -3.42
C ASP A 448 -16.43 -33.80 -3.03
N VAL A 449 -16.34 -33.45 -1.74
CA VAL A 449 -16.40 -32.01 -1.34
C VAL A 449 -15.12 -31.30 -1.77
N VAL A 450 -13.96 -31.91 -1.48
CA VAL A 450 -12.65 -31.45 -1.90
C VAL A 450 -11.92 -32.59 -2.60
N LEU A 451 -11.48 -32.40 -3.84
CA LEU A 451 -10.66 -33.34 -4.59
C LEU A 451 -9.29 -32.71 -4.91
N ILE A 452 -8.22 -33.27 -4.34
CA ILE A 452 -6.85 -32.80 -4.56
C ILE A 452 -6.16 -33.71 -5.57
N VAL A 453 -5.70 -33.09 -6.66
CA VAL A 453 -5.04 -33.76 -7.80
C VAL A 453 -3.66 -33.17 -8.13
N ALA A 454 -3.15 -32.25 -7.29
CA ALA A 454 -1.82 -31.68 -7.39
C ALA A 454 -0.98 -31.95 -6.14
N ASP A 455 0.33 -32.04 -6.32
CA ASP A 455 1.31 -32.17 -5.24
C ASP A 455 1.45 -30.85 -4.46
N ASN A 456 2.00 -30.93 -3.23
CA ASN A 456 2.35 -29.77 -2.40
C ASN A 456 1.16 -28.84 -2.09
N VAL A 457 -0.03 -29.41 -1.88
CA VAL A 457 -1.23 -28.67 -1.47
C VAL A 457 -1.32 -28.61 0.06
N THR A 458 -1.56 -27.42 0.60
CA THR A 458 -1.99 -27.26 2.00
C THR A 458 -3.49 -27.02 2.04
N LEU A 459 -4.21 -27.72 2.92
CA LEU A 459 -5.62 -27.46 3.24
C LEU A 459 -5.74 -27.38 4.76
N SER A 460 -6.00 -26.19 5.30
CA SER A 460 -6.06 -26.00 6.75
C SER A 460 -7.21 -25.09 7.16
N GLY A 461 -7.74 -25.26 8.37
CA GLY A 461 -8.70 -24.31 8.93
C GLY A 461 -10.13 -24.42 8.37
N PHE A 462 -10.52 -25.58 7.84
CA PHE A 462 -11.87 -25.81 7.30
C PHE A 462 -12.64 -26.90 8.07
N THR A 463 -13.95 -26.71 8.19
CA THR A 463 -14.89 -27.82 8.36
C THR A 463 -15.37 -28.27 6.98
N ILE A 464 -15.27 -29.57 6.68
CA ILE A 464 -15.68 -30.15 5.40
C ILE A 464 -16.81 -31.13 5.64
N ARG A 465 -17.97 -30.92 4.99
CA ARG A 465 -19.17 -31.73 5.28
C ARG A 465 -20.06 -31.97 4.07
N ASN A 466 -21.03 -32.86 4.28
CA ASN A 466 -22.10 -33.18 3.32
C ASN A 466 -21.58 -33.61 1.93
N SER A 467 -20.60 -34.53 1.89
CA SER A 467 -20.27 -35.23 0.65
C SER A 467 -21.47 -36.07 0.18
N GLN A 468 -21.46 -36.48 -1.09
CA GLN A 468 -22.47 -37.41 -1.60
C GLN A 468 -22.48 -38.70 -0.78
N ARG A 469 -23.68 -39.17 -0.41
CA ARG A 469 -23.89 -40.40 0.38
C ARG A 469 -23.65 -41.64 -0.46
N SER A 470 -22.39 -41.94 -0.76
CA SER A 470 -21.97 -43.16 -1.45
C SER A 470 -20.55 -43.54 -1.03
N TRP A 471 -20.22 -44.83 -1.07
CA TRP A 471 -18.87 -45.31 -0.70
C TRP A 471 -17.75 -44.76 -1.60
N ALA A 472 -18.09 -44.27 -2.79
CA ALA A 472 -17.13 -43.75 -3.76
C ALA A 472 -16.82 -42.25 -3.56
N LYS A 473 -17.53 -41.55 -2.66
CA LYS A 473 -17.44 -40.10 -2.51
C LYS A 473 -17.01 -39.71 -1.09
N ARG A 474 -16.13 -38.73 -1.02
CA ARG A 474 -15.32 -38.41 0.16
C ARG A 474 -15.56 -36.96 0.59
N GLY A 475 -15.33 -36.67 1.87
CA GLY A 475 -15.14 -35.29 2.31
C GLY A 475 -13.91 -34.68 1.62
N VAL A 476 -12.75 -35.31 1.82
CA VAL A 476 -11.51 -34.96 1.11
C VAL A 476 -10.98 -36.18 0.37
N GLY A 477 -10.76 -36.05 -0.93
CA GLY A 477 -10.15 -37.06 -1.79
C GLY A 477 -8.75 -36.66 -2.23
N LEU A 478 -7.76 -37.54 -2.06
CA LEU A 478 -6.41 -37.40 -2.62
C LEU A 478 -6.26 -38.36 -3.80
N ASN A 479 -5.77 -37.89 -4.95
CA ASN A 479 -5.60 -38.72 -6.15
C ASN A 479 -4.17 -38.69 -6.68
N GLY A 480 -3.34 -39.66 -6.24
CA GLY A 480 -1.98 -39.83 -6.73
C GLY A 480 -1.01 -38.72 -6.35
N VAL A 481 -1.33 -37.93 -5.33
CA VAL A 481 -0.58 -36.73 -4.92
C VAL A 481 0.45 -37.00 -3.83
N LYS A 482 1.44 -36.11 -3.73
CA LYS A 482 2.54 -36.13 -2.77
C LYS A 482 2.61 -34.82 -1.98
N ASN A 483 3.20 -34.89 -0.79
CA ASN A 483 3.53 -33.74 0.05
C ASN A 483 2.35 -32.79 0.36
N CYS A 484 1.13 -33.32 0.42
CA CYS A 484 -0.02 -32.53 0.81
C CYS A 484 -0.16 -32.49 2.33
N ASN A 485 -0.48 -31.33 2.89
CA ASN A 485 -0.69 -31.12 4.32
C ASN A 485 -2.15 -30.78 4.59
N LEU A 486 -2.85 -31.59 5.38
CA LEU A 486 -4.27 -31.44 5.69
C LEU A 486 -4.43 -31.34 7.21
N THR A 487 -4.88 -30.20 7.75
CA THR A 487 -4.91 -29.95 9.22
C THR A 487 -6.15 -29.24 9.71
#